data_AF-A0A1I0LTM3-F1
#
_entry.id   AF-A0A1I0LTM3-F1
#
_cell.length_a   1.000
_cell.length_b   1.000
_cell.length_c   1.000
_cell.angle_alpha   90.00
_cell.angle_beta   90.00
_cell.angle_gamma   90.00
#
_symmetry.space_group_name_H-M   'P 1'
#
loop_
_entity.id
_entity.type
_entity.pdbx_description
1 polymer ?
#
loop_
_entity_poly.entity_id
_entity_poly.type
_entity_poly.pdbx_seq_one_letter_code
_entity_poly.pdbx_strand_id
1 'polypeptide(L)'
;MSLRTTLSPEKLAELAAEGKAEAARSPFVNPDAVAASKKILRERGEVWAASVLMRDLSRRSLALPQYPWLEDGELETLILADRAEWDQLAAAAQGGEAR
;
A
#
# COMPACT_ATOMS: atom_id res chain seq x y z
N MET A 1 -0.82 -13.99 -11.07
CA MET A 1 -0.35 -14.36 -9.72
C MET A 1 -0.20 -13.07 -8.94
N SER A 2 -0.96 -12.85 -7.86
CA SER A 2 -0.75 -11.69 -6.96
C SER A 2 0.36 -12.07 -5.99
N LEU A 3 1.49 -11.36 -6.07
CA LEU A 3 2.67 -11.61 -5.25
C LEU A 3 2.52 -10.88 -3.91
N ARG A 4 3.00 -11.48 -2.83
CA ARG A 4 3.17 -10.78 -1.56
C ARG A 4 4.23 -9.69 -1.69
N THR A 5 4.20 -8.72 -0.79
CA THR A 5 5.21 -7.67 -0.73
C THR A 5 6.62 -8.25 -0.50
N THR A 6 7.63 -7.57 -1.04
CA THR A 6 9.06 -7.86 -0.83
C THR A 6 9.68 -6.99 0.26
N LEU A 7 8.93 -6.05 0.82
CA LEU A 7 9.39 -5.16 1.89
C LEU A 7 9.56 -5.94 3.21
N SER A 8 10.54 -5.53 4.01
CA SER A 8 10.75 -6.13 5.33
C SER A 8 9.66 -5.68 6.31
N PRO A 9 9.37 -6.46 7.37
CA PRO A 9 8.40 -6.07 8.39
C PRO A 9 8.72 -4.72 9.06
N GLU A 10 10.00 -4.41 9.26
CA GLU A 10 10.45 -3.14 9.84
C GLU A 10 10.09 -1.97 8.92
N LYS A 11 10.30 -2.13 7.61
CA LYS A 11 9.92 -1.10 6.64
C LYS A 11 8.40 -0.95 6.56
N LEU A 12 7.64 -2.05 6.63
CA LEU A 12 6.18 -1.97 6.66
C LEU A 12 5.68 -1.22 7.90
N ALA A 13 6.29 -1.43 9.07
CA ALA A 13 5.94 -0.70 10.28
C ALA A 13 6.25 0.80 10.17
N GLU A 14 7.38 1.17 9.56
CA GLU A 14 7.73 2.56 9.26
C GLU A 14 6.68 3.21 8.34
N LEU A 15 6.34 2.57 7.23
CA LEU A 15 5.36 3.08 6.26
C LEU A 15 3.94 3.12 6.84
N ALA A 16 3.60 2.22 7.76
CA ALA A 16 2.34 2.25 8.49
C ALA A 16 2.25 3.47 9.43
N ALA A 17 3.34 3.81 10.10
CA ALA A 17 3.42 5.02 10.93
C ALA A 17 3.34 6.30 10.07
N GLU A 18 4.06 6.33 8.94
CA GLU A 18 4.02 7.46 8.00
C GLU A 18 2.64 7.64 7.36
N GLY A 19 2.00 6.55 6.91
CA GLY A 19 0.66 6.60 6.33
C GLY A 19 -0.38 7.14 7.31
N LYS A 20 -0.32 6.73 8.58
CA LYS A 20 -1.17 7.28 9.64
C LYS A 20 -0.91 8.77 9.89
N ALA A 21 0.36 9.18 9.89
CA ALA A 21 0.73 10.57 10.08
C ALA A 21 0.22 11.45 8.92
N GLU A 22 0.32 10.97 7.68
CA GLU A 22 -0.18 11.68 6.50
C GLU A 22 -1.70 11.80 6.52
N ALA A 23 -2.42 10.71 6.80
CA ALA A 23 -3.87 10.73 6.94
C ALA A 23 -4.35 11.70 8.04
N ALA A 24 -3.61 11.80 9.15
CA ALA A 24 -3.92 12.69 10.26
C ALA A 24 -3.74 14.19 9.95
N ARG A 25 -3.12 14.56 8.82
CA ARG A 25 -2.94 15.97 8.43
C ARG A 25 -4.25 16.68 8.09
N SER A 26 -5.30 15.92 7.78
CA SER A 26 -6.62 16.42 7.45
C SER A 26 -7.69 15.57 8.14
N PRO A 27 -8.71 16.18 8.74
CA PRO A 27 -9.86 15.43 9.28
C PRO A 27 -10.75 14.85 8.18
N PHE A 28 -10.52 15.25 6.92
CA PHE A 28 -11.26 14.78 5.76
C PHE A 28 -10.44 13.79 4.95
N VAL A 29 -11.14 12.78 4.41
CA VAL A 29 -10.59 11.79 3.48
C VAL A 29 -10.01 12.48 2.25
N ASN A 30 -8.77 12.14 1.89
CA ASN A 30 -8.14 12.60 0.67
C ASN A 30 -8.69 11.82 -0.56
N PRO A 31 -9.41 12.47 -1.49
CA PRO A 31 -9.98 11.77 -2.64
C PRO A 31 -8.91 11.19 -3.59
N ASP A 32 -7.74 11.81 -3.67
CA ASP A 32 -6.64 11.32 -4.52
C ASP A 32 -6.02 10.05 -3.94
N ALA A 33 -5.88 9.97 -2.61
CA ALA A 33 -5.43 8.75 -1.94
C ALA A 33 -6.43 7.60 -2.13
N VAL A 34 -7.73 7.88 -2.10
CA VAL A 34 -8.79 6.90 -2.44
C VAL A 34 -8.67 6.43 -3.88
N ALA A 35 -8.44 7.33 -4.84
CA ALA A 35 -8.29 6.96 -6.24
C ALA A 35 -7.02 6.11 -6.48
N ALA A 36 -5.90 6.52 -5.89
CA ALA A 36 -4.61 5.84 -6.00
C ALA A 36 -4.65 4.43 -5.38
N SER A 37 -5.17 4.30 -4.15
CA SER A 37 -5.31 3.00 -3.48
C SER A 37 -6.20 2.03 -4.25
N LYS A 38 -7.32 2.49 -4.83
CA LYS A 38 -8.18 1.66 -5.71
C LYS A 38 -7.43 1.15 -6.93
N LYS A 39 -6.61 2.01 -7.54
CA LYS A 39 -5.74 1.62 -8.67
C LYS A 39 -4.74 0.55 -8.23
N ILE A 40 -4.05 0.75 -7.12
CA ILE A 40 -3.09 -0.21 -6.56
C ILE A 40 -3.75 -1.55 -6.26
N LEU A 41 -4.91 -1.56 -5.59
CA LEU A 41 -5.67 -2.79 -5.31
C LEU A 41 -6.03 -3.56 -6.58
N ARG A 42 -6.39 -2.85 -7.65
CA ARG A 42 -6.69 -3.47 -8.96
C ARG A 42 -5.44 -4.06 -9.63
N GLU A 43 -4.30 -3.38 -9.52
CA GLU A 43 -3.06 -3.74 -10.24
C GLU A 43 -2.23 -4.78 -9.48
N ARG A 44 -2.08 -4.59 -8.17
CA ARG A 44 -1.29 -5.46 -7.27
C ARG A 44 -2.11 -6.62 -6.70
N GLY A 45 -3.40 -6.41 -6.50
CA GLY A 45 -4.32 -7.37 -5.89
C GLY A 45 -4.36 -7.32 -4.36
N GLU A 46 -5.41 -7.91 -3.79
CA GLU A 46 -5.65 -7.90 -2.33
C GLU A 46 -4.66 -8.75 -1.54
N VAL A 47 -4.05 -9.78 -2.13
CA VAL A 47 -3.03 -10.60 -1.45
C VAL A 47 -1.79 -9.76 -1.13
N TRP A 48 -1.37 -8.92 -2.09
CA TRP A 48 -0.29 -7.96 -1.88
C TRP A 48 -0.68 -6.95 -0.78
N ALA A 49 -1.87 -6.36 -0.88
CA ALA A 49 -2.33 -5.37 0.09
C ALA A 49 -2.42 -5.95 1.52
N ALA A 50 -2.95 -7.16 1.68
CA ALA A 50 -3.02 -7.86 2.96
C ALA A 50 -1.62 -8.11 3.55
N SER A 51 -0.64 -8.42 2.69
CA SER A 51 0.75 -8.60 3.13
C SER A 51 1.43 -7.28 3.52
N VAL A 52 1.11 -6.16 2.87
CA VAL A 52 1.60 -4.82 3.26
C VAL A 52 1.01 -4.39 4.60
N LEU A 53 -0.30 -4.54 4.75
CA LEU A 53 -1.04 -4.10 5.94
C LEU A 53 -0.92 -5.08 7.12
N MET A 54 -0.27 -6.24 6.90
CA MET A 54 -0.06 -7.28 7.91
C MET A 54 -1.37 -7.74 8.60
N ARG A 55 -2.49 -7.72 7.86
CA ARG A 55 -3.81 -8.13 8.35
C ARG A 55 -4.69 -8.72 7.25
N ASP A 56 -5.74 -9.41 7.67
CA ASP A 56 -6.75 -9.93 6.77
C ASP A 56 -7.65 -8.82 6.19
N LEU A 57 -8.00 -8.95 4.90
CA LEU A 57 -8.82 -8.00 4.13
C LEU A 57 -10.18 -8.62 3.72
N SER A 58 -10.66 -9.65 4.40
CA SER A 58 -11.95 -10.28 4.08
C SER A 58 -13.15 -9.35 4.28
N ARG A 59 -13.06 -8.43 5.26
CA ARG A 59 -14.09 -7.41 5.52
C ARG A 59 -14.21 -6.47 4.32
N ARG A 60 -15.44 -6.29 3.83
CA ARG A 60 -15.73 -5.49 2.63
C ARG A 60 -16.23 -4.10 2.97
N SER A 61 -15.98 -3.16 2.05
CA SER A 61 -16.60 -1.83 2.10
C SER A 61 -18.12 -1.96 1.96
N LEU A 62 -18.86 -1.22 2.79
CA LEU A 62 -20.32 -1.21 2.75
C LEU A 62 -20.85 -0.58 1.45
N ALA A 63 -20.22 0.51 0.99
CA ALA A 63 -20.66 1.26 -0.18
C ALA A 63 -20.18 0.62 -1.50
N LEU A 64 -19.03 -0.05 -1.47
CA LEU A 64 -18.43 -0.68 -2.65
C LEU A 64 -17.93 -2.10 -2.30
N PRO A 65 -18.82 -3.12 -2.32
CA PRO A 65 -18.50 -4.47 -1.87
C PRO A 65 -17.34 -5.15 -2.61
N GLN A 66 -16.97 -4.66 -3.79
CA GLN A 66 -15.81 -5.14 -4.56
C GLN A 66 -14.46 -4.71 -3.97
N TYR A 67 -14.43 -3.81 -2.99
CA TYR A 67 -13.20 -3.37 -2.31
C TYR A 67 -13.20 -3.80 -0.83
N PRO A 68 -12.01 -4.04 -0.25
CA PRO A 68 -11.88 -4.30 1.17
C PRO A 68 -12.22 -3.04 1.98
N TRP A 69 -12.60 -3.25 3.24
CA TRP A 69 -12.65 -2.20 4.24
C TRP A 69 -11.22 -1.84 4.67
N LEU A 70 -10.88 -0.56 4.56
CA LEU A 70 -9.60 0.00 4.98
C LEU A 70 -9.79 0.91 6.19
N GLU A 71 -8.83 0.87 7.10
CA GLU A 71 -8.74 1.70 8.28
C GLU A 71 -7.98 3.00 7.99
N ASP A 72 -8.05 3.96 8.91
CA ASP A 72 -7.40 5.26 8.75
C ASP A 72 -5.88 5.10 8.56
N GLY A 73 -5.34 5.77 7.53
CA GLY A 73 -3.93 5.71 7.15
C GLY A 73 -3.55 4.55 6.22
N GLU A 74 -4.42 3.55 6.04
CA GLU A 74 -4.06 2.39 5.22
C GLU A 74 -4.07 2.67 3.73
N LEU A 75 -4.86 3.65 3.27
CA LEU A 75 -4.81 4.11 1.88
C LEU A 75 -3.41 4.65 1.58
N GLU A 76 -2.90 5.50 2.46
CA GLU A 76 -1.59 6.13 2.38
C GLU A 76 -0.48 5.07 2.52
N THR A 77 -0.60 4.13 3.46
CA THR A 77 0.37 3.03 3.62
C THR A 77 0.50 2.19 2.35
N LEU A 78 -0.61 1.85 1.68
CA LEU A 78 -0.56 1.09 0.41
C LEU A 78 0.15 1.90 -0.70
N ILE A 79 -0.08 3.21 -0.77
CA ILE A 79 0.58 4.10 -1.74
C ILE A 79 2.09 4.15 -1.49
N LEU A 80 2.48 4.34 -0.22
CA LEU A 80 3.88 4.39 0.18
C LEU A 80 4.59 3.06 -0.08
N ALA A 81 3.94 1.93 0.20
CA ALA A 81 4.50 0.61 -0.02
C ALA A 81 4.71 0.29 -1.52
N ASP A 82 3.74 0.63 -2.38
CA ASP A 82 3.89 0.44 -3.82
C ASP A 82 5.08 1.26 -4.36
N ARG A 83 5.20 2.52 -3.92
CA ARG A 83 6.34 3.37 -4.26
C ARG A 83 7.68 2.79 -3.76
N ALA A 84 7.74 2.34 -2.51
CA ALA A 84 8.97 1.79 -1.94
C ALA A 84 9.46 0.54 -2.68
N GLU A 85 8.55 -0.32 -3.13
CA GLU A 85 8.93 -1.47 -3.97
C GLU A 85 9.40 -1.06 -5.37
N TRP A 86 8.76 -0.06 -5.99
CA TRP A 86 9.25 0.50 -7.26
C TRP A 86 10.66 1.08 -7.12
N ASP A 87 10.93 1.79 -6.02
CA ASP A 87 12.25 2.34 -5.73
C ASP A 87 13.29 1.21 -5.55
N GLN A 88 12.95 0.10 -4.89
CA GLN A 88 13.81 -1.09 -4.79
C GLN A 88 14.13 -1.70 -6.16
N LEU A 89 13.12 -1.84 -7.03
CA LEU A 89 13.30 -2.36 -8.38
C LEU A 89 14.16 -1.44 -9.25
N ALA A 90 13.93 -0.13 -9.16
CA ALA A 90 14.71 0.87 -9.88
C ALA A 90 16.18 0.88 -9.43
N ALA A 91 16.45 0.73 -8.12
CA ALA A 91 17.80 0.63 -7.59
C ALA A 91 18.50 -0.67 -8.03
N ALA A 92 17.79 -1.80 -8.04
CA ALA A 92 18.31 -3.08 -8.49
C ALA A 92 18.69 -3.06 -9.99
N ALA A 93 17.88 -2.41 -10.83
CA ALA A 93 18.17 -2.25 -12.25
C ALA A 93 19.45 -1.44 -12.51
N GLN A 94 19.64 -0.34 -11.78
CA GLN A 94 20.83 0.52 -11.89
C GLN A 94 22.11 -0.16 -11.36
N GLY A 95 22.00 -0.98 -10.31
CA GLY A 95 23.13 -1.72 -9.74
C GLY A 95 23.59 -2.91 -10.58
N GLY A 96 22.79 -3.35 -11.55
CA GLY A 96 23.07 -4.49 -12.43
C GLY A 96 23.92 -4.16 -13.67
N GLU A 97 23.98 -2.90 -14.10
CA GLU A 97 24.76 -2.47 -15.28
C GLU A 97 26.27 -2.26 -14.99
N ALA A 98 26.70 -2.34 -13.73
CA ALA A 98 28.08 -2.09 -13.32
C ALA A 98 28.96 -3.36 -13.17
N ARG A 99 28.61 -4.47 -13.83
CA ARG A 99 29.37 -5.74 -13.75
C ARG A 99 29.73 -6.30 -15.12
#